data_AF-A0A2V5PRD8-F1
#
_entry.id   AF-A0A2V5PRD8-F1
#
_cell.length_a   1.000
_cell.length_b   1.000
_cell.length_c   1.000
_cell.angle_alpha   90.00
_cell.angle_beta   90.00
_cell.angle_gamma   90.00
#
_symmetry.space_group_name_H-M   'P 1'
#
loop_
_entity.id
_entity.type
_entity.pdbx_description
1 polymer ?
#
loop_
_entity_poly.entity_id
_entity_poly.type
_entity_poly.pdbx_seq_one_letter_code
_entity_poly.pdbx_strand_id
1 'polypeptide(L)'
;MIIIIPYRTTLVRAGMISLCCLAWAGLMALAYRHKVLRIGLIAATAATGLLLVINNSRIPDSDGLRRTFVERLEDYDGVRYVYGGENHRGVDCSGLVRAAMVRTLVEHGVTSLDSEMLRSAFTLWWHDTNAIQLGKGANGLTLPIGDGSPMPMRAAQNVRPGDLAVTTSGSHVLAYLGNQRWIEADPDVAHVQIVDLNTSPIAGQEVLLVAWRWLR
;
A
#
# COMPACT_ATOMS: atom_id res chain seq x y z
N MET A 1 25.75 8.28 -12.95
CA MET A 1 24.40 8.65 -12.48
C MET A 1 24.15 7.87 -11.20
N ILE A 2 24.12 8.54 -10.04
CA ILE A 2 23.87 7.86 -8.75
C ILE A 2 22.39 7.49 -8.72
N ILE A 3 22.08 6.24 -9.02
CA ILE A 3 20.71 5.73 -8.88
C ILE A 3 20.48 5.57 -7.38
N ILE A 4 19.70 6.47 -6.80
CA ILE A 4 19.20 6.30 -5.43
C ILE A 4 18.21 5.15 -5.49
N ILE A 5 18.66 3.94 -5.15
CA ILE A 5 17.83 2.75 -5.11
C ILE A 5 16.81 2.96 -3.98
N PRO A 6 15.49 2.87 -4.26
CA PRO A 6 14.42 3.07 -3.27
C PRO A 6 14.31 1.88 -2.29
N TYR A 7 15.42 1.38 -1.75
CA TYR A 7 15.39 0.29 -0.77
C TYR A 7 14.94 0.83 0.59
N ARG A 8 13.70 0.53 0.99
CA ARG A 8 13.15 0.95 2.28
C ARG A 8 13.32 -0.14 3.33
N THR A 9 14.52 -0.27 3.89
CA THR A 9 14.68 -1.01 5.14
C THR A 9 14.01 -0.28 6.30
N THR A 10 13.74 -1.01 7.38
CA THR A 10 13.37 -0.43 8.67
C THR A 10 14.35 0.67 9.12
N LEU A 11 15.64 0.54 8.80
CA LEU A 11 16.65 1.57 9.09
C LEU A 11 16.40 2.86 8.31
N VAL A 12 16.13 2.76 7.00
CA VAL A 12 15.80 3.94 6.17
C VAL A 12 14.51 4.58 6.66
N ARG A 13 13.47 3.79 6.97
CA ARG A 13 12.20 4.29 7.52
C ARG A 13 12.41 5.00 8.87
N ALA A 14 13.18 4.40 9.78
CA ALA A 14 13.53 5.01 11.06
C ALA A 14 14.30 6.32 10.85
N GLY A 15 15.30 6.34 9.96
CA GLY A 15 16.05 7.54 9.62
C GLY A 15 15.17 8.67 9.06
N MET A 16 14.18 8.33 8.21
CA MET A 16 13.20 9.30 7.72
C MET A 16 12.35 9.88 8.87
N ILE A 17 11.86 9.04 9.78
CA ILE A 17 11.10 9.51 10.95
C ILE A 17 11.98 10.41 11.83
N SER A 18 13.22 10.00 12.12
CA SER A 18 14.16 10.79 12.92
C SER A 18 14.43 12.15 12.28
N LEU A 19 14.63 12.20 10.95
CA LEU A 19 14.84 13.45 10.23
C LEU A 19 13.60 14.36 10.29
N CYS A 20 12.39 13.80 10.13
CA CYS A 20 11.15 14.54 10.29
C CYS A 20 11.02 15.13 11.71
N CYS A 21 11.34 14.34 12.75
CA CYS A 21 11.33 14.80 14.14
C CYS A 21 12.34 15.93 14.38
N LEU A 22 13.56 15.81 13.85
CA LEU A 22 14.59 16.85 13.96
C LEU A 22 14.19 18.13 13.21
N ALA A 23 13.62 18.00 12.01
CA ALA A 23 13.12 19.14 11.24
C ALA A 23 11.99 19.85 11.99
N TRP A 24 11.05 19.10 12.58
CA TRP A 24 9.97 19.65 13.40
C TRP A 24 10.50 20.36 14.67
N ALA A 25 11.47 19.76 15.36
CA ALA A 25 12.12 20.38 16.51
C ALA A 25 12.87 21.66 16.13
N GLY A 26 13.57 21.67 14.99
CA GLY A 26 14.21 22.86 14.43
C GLY A 26 13.20 23.97 14.12
N LEU A 27 12.06 23.62 13.52
CA LEU A 27 10.96 24.56 13.27
C LEU A 27 10.40 25.15 14.57
N MET A 28 10.22 24.34 15.62
CA MET A 28 9.82 24.85 16.95
C MET A 28 10.84 25.83 17.52
N ALA A 29 12.13 25.50 17.41
CA ALA A 29 13.21 26.35 17.93
C ALA A 29 13.25 27.70 17.21
N LEU A 30 13.12 27.71 15.87
CA LEU A 30 13.04 28.93 15.07
C LEU A 30 11.78 29.75 15.39
N ALA A 31 10.64 29.08 15.57
CA ALA A 31 9.38 29.72 15.93
C ALA A 31 9.33 30.21 17.39
N TYR A 32 10.31 29.87 18.23
CA TYR A 32 10.27 30.15 19.66
C TYR A 32 10.08 31.64 20.00
N ARG A 33 10.65 32.54 19.16
CA ARG A 33 10.52 34.00 19.30
C ARG A 33 9.15 34.53 18.84
N HIS A 34 8.42 33.80 18.01
CA HIS A 34 7.13 34.19 17.46
C HIS A 34 5.99 33.46 18.17
N LYS A 35 5.43 34.08 19.22
CA LYS A 35 4.42 33.46 20.10
C LYS A 35 3.25 32.81 19.32
N VAL A 36 2.70 33.50 18.33
CA VAL A 36 1.57 33.00 17.53
C VAL A 36 1.96 31.75 16.74
N LEU A 37 3.11 31.78 16.05
CA LEU A 37 3.62 30.64 15.28
C LEU A 37 3.89 29.45 16.18
N ARG A 38 4.54 29.67 17.33
CA ARG A 38 4.81 28.62 18.33
C ARG A 38 3.52 27.97 18.84
N ILE A 39 2.52 28.77 19.21
CA ILE A 39 1.23 28.25 19.69
C ILE A 39 0.54 27.47 18.56
N GLY A 40 0.53 27.99 17.33
CA GLY A 40 -0.05 27.29 16.18
C GLY A 40 0.59 25.93 15.93
N LEU A 41 1.92 25.84 16.02
CA LEU A 41 2.64 24.58 15.84
C LEU A 41 2.41 23.57 16.98
N ILE A 42 2.35 24.04 18.22
CA ILE A 42 1.98 23.19 19.38
C ILE A 42 0.55 22.68 19.21
N ALA A 43 -0.38 23.55 18.85
CA ALA A 43 -1.78 23.18 18.62
C ALA A 43 -1.92 22.17 17.48
N ALA A 44 -1.18 22.34 16.37
CA ALA A 44 -1.15 21.38 15.27
C ALA A 44 -0.60 20.02 15.74
N THR A 45 0.51 19.99 16.48
CA THR A 45 1.07 18.75 17.04
C THR A 45 0.06 18.05 17.95
N ALA A 46 -0.58 18.81 18.86
CA ALA A 46 -1.57 18.29 19.78
C ALA A 46 -2.80 17.75 19.04
N ALA A 47 -3.28 18.46 18.01
CA ALA A 47 -4.42 18.04 17.21
C ALA A 47 -4.12 16.74 16.43
N THR A 48 -2.95 16.63 15.79
CA THR A 48 -2.54 15.41 15.10
C THR A 48 -2.34 14.25 16.08
N GLY A 49 -1.68 14.49 17.22
CA GLY A 49 -1.51 13.46 18.25
C GLY A 49 -2.85 12.98 18.81
N LEU A 50 -3.77 13.91 19.06
CA LEU A 50 -5.12 13.60 19.53
C LEU A 50 -5.90 12.79 18.49
N LEU A 51 -5.84 13.19 17.21
CA LEU A 51 -6.47 12.45 16.11
C LEU A 51 -5.97 11.00 16.05
N LEU A 52 -4.66 10.76 16.20
CA LEU A 52 -4.08 9.41 16.12
C LEU A 52 -4.36 8.54 17.36
N VAL A 53 -4.57 9.15 18.53
CA VAL A 53 -4.80 8.45 19.80
C VAL A 53 -6.28 8.17 20.05
N ILE A 54 -7.17 9.10 19.68
CA ILE A 54 -8.61 8.88 19.81
C ILE A 54 -8.98 7.72 18.89
N ASN A 55 -9.51 6.64 19.46
CA ASN A 55 -9.99 5.51 18.68
C ASN A 55 -11.33 5.88 18.02
N ASN A 56 -11.26 6.41 16.81
CA ASN A 56 -12.41 6.75 15.99
C ASN A 56 -12.37 5.87 14.74
N SER A 57 -12.92 4.67 14.87
CA SER A 57 -13.09 3.73 13.76
C SER A 57 -14.48 3.90 13.18
N ARG A 58 -14.58 4.26 11.90
CA ARG A 58 -15.83 4.25 11.16
C ARG A 58 -15.98 2.92 10.44
N ILE A 59 -17.22 2.52 10.16
CA ILE A 59 -17.48 1.38 9.29
C ILE A 59 -16.94 1.76 7.90
N PRO A 60 -15.96 1.02 7.34
CA PRO A 60 -15.37 1.37 6.05
C PRO A 60 -16.42 1.27 4.93
N ASP A 61 -16.49 2.30 4.07
CA ASP A 61 -17.13 2.18 2.76
C ASP A 61 -16.21 1.34 1.87
N SER A 62 -16.42 0.02 1.89
CA SER A 62 -15.57 -0.93 1.17
C SER A 62 -15.60 -0.72 -0.35
N ASP A 63 -16.73 -0.27 -0.91
CA ASP A 63 -16.85 0.03 -2.34
C ASP A 63 -16.11 1.33 -2.71
N GLY A 64 -16.21 2.37 -1.86
CA GLY A 64 -15.45 3.61 -2.00
C GLY A 64 -13.93 3.38 -1.90
N LEU A 65 -13.49 2.60 -0.90
CA LEU A 65 -12.10 2.20 -0.74
C LEU A 65 -11.60 1.38 -1.91
N ARG A 66 -12.42 0.44 -2.41
CA ARG A 66 -12.07 -0.40 -3.56
C ARG A 66 -11.83 0.42 -4.81
N ARG A 67 -12.73 1.36 -5.11
CA ARG A 67 -12.58 2.28 -6.25
C ARG A 67 -11.29 3.08 -6.13
N THR A 68 -11.07 3.68 -4.97
CA THR A 68 -9.86 4.48 -4.69
C THR A 68 -8.61 3.61 -4.82
N PHE A 69 -8.61 2.37 -4.29
CA PHE A 69 -7.48 1.46 -4.38
C PHE A 69 -7.12 1.10 -5.82
N VAL A 70 -8.12 0.81 -6.65
CA VAL A 70 -7.93 0.54 -8.09
C VAL A 70 -7.37 1.78 -8.80
N GLU A 71 -7.91 2.97 -8.52
CA GLU A 71 -7.36 4.23 -9.06
C GLU A 71 -5.89 4.44 -8.64
N ARG A 72 -5.55 4.16 -7.36
CA ARG A 72 -4.17 4.28 -6.87
C ARG A 72 -3.24 3.22 -7.41
N LEU A 73 -3.74 2.07 -7.86
CA LEU A 73 -2.96 1.08 -8.58
C LEU A 73 -2.66 1.58 -10.00
N GLU A 74 -3.69 2.06 -10.73
CA GLU A 74 -3.54 2.58 -12.09
C GLU A 74 -2.57 3.78 -12.17
N ASP A 75 -2.47 4.59 -11.10
CA ASP A 75 -1.45 5.66 -10.97
C ASP A 75 0.01 5.16 -11.18
N TYR A 76 0.28 3.86 -11.00
CA TYR A 76 1.61 3.28 -11.14
C TYR A 76 1.91 2.71 -12.54
N ASP A 77 0.96 2.73 -13.48
CA ASP A 77 1.22 2.22 -14.83
C ASP A 77 2.45 2.91 -15.45
N GLY A 78 3.36 2.13 -16.01
CA GLY A 78 4.63 2.63 -16.55
C GLY A 78 5.75 2.89 -15.52
N VAL A 79 5.48 2.81 -14.21
CA VAL A 79 6.52 3.02 -13.18
C VAL A 79 7.56 1.90 -13.27
N ARG A 80 8.84 2.26 -13.21
CA ARG A 80 9.94 1.30 -13.31
C ARG A 80 9.87 0.22 -12.22
N TYR A 81 10.19 -1.02 -12.59
CA TYR A 81 10.39 -2.10 -11.64
C TYR A 81 11.70 -1.90 -10.89
N VAL A 82 11.63 -1.90 -9.55
CA VAL A 82 12.82 -1.92 -8.70
C VAL A 82 12.56 -2.83 -7.52
N TYR A 83 13.38 -3.86 -7.35
CA TYR A 83 13.30 -4.79 -6.23
C TYR A 83 13.37 -4.06 -4.88
N GLY A 84 12.41 -4.31 -3.99
CA GLY A 84 12.23 -3.62 -2.70
C GLY A 84 11.68 -2.19 -2.83
N GLY A 85 11.24 -1.78 -4.01
CA GLY A 85 10.68 -0.47 -4.28
C GLY A 85 9.21 -0.35 -3.87
N GLU A 86 8.81 0.84 -3.43
CA GLU A 86 7.45 1.12 -2.91
C GLU A 86 6.95 2.54 -3.30
N ASN A 87 7.39 3.10 -4.44
CA ASN A 87 6.97 4.43 -4.87
C ASN A 87 7.11 4.67 -6.39
N HIS A 88 6.67 5.84 -6.85
CA HIS A 88 6.68 6.25 -8.27
C HIS A 88 8.07 6.34 -8.94
N ARG A 89 9.18 6.24 -8.20
CA ARG A 89 10.53 6.14 -8.78
C ARG A 89 10.98 4.70 -9.02
N GLY A 90 10.25 3.73 -8.47
CA GLY A 90 10.63 2.34 -8.49
C GLY A 90 9.77 1.53 -7.54
N VAL A 91 9.17 0.46 -8.05
CA VAL A 91 8.26 -0.40 -7.29
C VAL A 91 8.47 -1.87 -7.62
N ASP A 92 8.31 -2.77 -6.66
CA ASP A 92 8.23 -4.22 -6.94
C ASP A 92 6.78 -4.72 -6.86
N CYS A 93 6.56 -6.01 -7.12
CA CYS A 93 5.21 -6.58 -7.19
C CYS A 93 4.42 -6.40 -5.88
N SER A 94 5.02 -6.75 -4.74
CA SER A 94 4.40 -6.56 -3.42
C SER A 94 4.31 -5.10 -3.01
N GLY A 95 5.33 -4.30 -3.34
CA GLY A 95 5.42 -2.88 -3.08
C GLY A 95 4.34 -2.10 -3.81
N LEU A 96 3.95 -2.53 -5.01
CA LEU A 96 2.88 -1.92 -5.80
C LEU A 96 1.55 -1.97 -5.06
N VAL A 97 1.12 -3.18 -4.69
CA VAL A 97 -0.17 -3.38 -4.03
C VAL A 97 -0.17 -2.79 -2.62
N ARG A 98 0.95 -2.82 -1.91
CA ARG A 98 1.12 -2.18 -0.60
C ARG A 98 1.06 -0.66 -0.71
N ALA A 99 1.83 -0.06 -1.62
CA ALA A 99 1.92 1.38 -1.74
C ALA A 99 0.59 2.00 -2.20
N ALA A 100 -0.13 1.33 -3.12
CA ALA A 100 -1.48 1.74 -3.49
C ALA A 100 -2.45 1.68 -2.30
N MET A 101 -2.39 0.62 -1.47
CA MET A 101 -3.26 0.50 -0.29
C MET A 101 -2.91 1.52 0.79
N VAL A 102 -1.62 1.76 1.06
CA VAL A 102 -1.18 2.82 1.99
C VAL A 102 -1.73 4.18 1.55
N ARG A 103 -1.62 4.53 0.27
CA ARG A 103 -2.18 5.80 -0.26
C ARG A 103 -3.69 5.87 -0.08
N THR A 104 -4.39 4.77 -0.36
CA THR A 104 -5.84 4.67 -0.21
C THR A 104 -6.28 4.91 1.24
N LEU A 105 -5.63 4.24 2.20
CA LEU A 105 -5.93 4.38 3.62
C LEU A 105 -5.60 5.77 4.17
N VAL A 106 -4.52 6.40 3.70
CA VAL A 106 -4.19 7.79 4.07
C VAL A 106 -5.25 8.75 3.56
N GLU A 107 -5.65 8.63 2.28
CA GLU A 107 -6.63 9.51 1.66
C GLU A 107 -7.99 9.45 2.37
N HIS A 108 -8.50 8.24 2.59
CA HIS A 108 -9.76 8.03 3.33
C HIS A 108 -9.62 8.39 4.82
N GLY A 109 -8.51 8.06 5.46
CA GLY A 109 -8.28 8.38 6.88
C GLY A 109 -8.21 9.89 7.14
N VAL A 110 -7.56 10.66 6.24
CA VAL A 110 -7.49 12.13 6.35
C VAL A 110 -8.84 12.77 6.08
N THR A 111 -9.53 12.36 5.01
CA THR A 111 -10.81 12.97 4.61
C THR A 111 -11.95 12.65 5.57
N SER A 112 -11.95 11.44 6.16
CA SER A 112 -12.98 11.01 7.12
C SER A 112 -12.61 11.24 8.59
N LEU A 113 -11.38 11.68 8.87
CA LEU A 113 -10.80 11.77 10.22
C LEU A 113 -10.86 10.42 10.97
N ASP A 114 -10.63 9.32 10.25
CA ASP A 114 -10.58 7.96 10.79
C ASP A 114 -9.14 7.61 11.22
N SER A 115 -8.97 7.45 12.53
CA SER A 115 -7.66 7.19 13.13
C SER A 115 -7.22 5.72 13.01
N GLU A 116 -8.15 4.80 12.81
CA GLU A 116 -7.84 3.39 12.53
C GLU A 116 -7.23 3.28 11.14
N MET A 117 -7.80 3.94 10.13
CA MET A 117 -7.26 3.92 8.77
C MET A 117 -5.85 4.52 8.70
N LEU A 118 -5.61 5.65 9.38
CA LEU A 118 -4.29 6.28 9.43
C LEU A 118 -3.25 5.39 10.13
N ARG A 119 -3.62 4.77 11.26
CA ARG A 119 -2.73 3.82 11.96
C ARG A 119 -2.50 2.55 11.15
N SER A 120 -3.52 2.08 10.44
CA SER A 120 -3.44 0.94 9.52
C SER A 120 -2.51 1.24 8.35
N ALA A 121 -2.61 2.43 7.75
CA ALA A 121 -1.69 2.89 6.71
C ALA A 121 -0.25 2.93 7.22
N PHE A 122 -0.04 3.49 8.41
CA PHE A 122 1.29 3.52 9.03
C PHE A 122 1.81 2.11 9.34
N THR A 123 0.95 1.22 9.84
CA THR A 123 1.32 -0.17 10.16
C THR A 123 1.73 -0.93 8.91
N LEU A 124 0.97 -0.81 7.82
CA LEU A 124 1.27 -1.42 6.53
C LEU A 124 2.55 -0.82 5.93
N TRP A 125 2.73 0.50 6.03
CA TRP A 125 3.96 1.17 5.59
C TRP A 125 5.17 0.77 6.42
N TRP A 126 5.03 0.52 7.72
CA TRP A 126 6.16 0.20 8.61
C TRP A 126 6.66 -1.22 8.46
N HIS A 127 5.75 -2.19 8.28
CA HIS A 127 6.10 -3.59 8.11
C HIS A 127 6.28 -3.89 6.63
N ASP A 128 7.45 -4.35 6.21
CA ASP A 128 7.64 -4.87 4.86
C ASP A 128 6.92 -6.22 4.72
N THR A 129 6.11 -6.38 3.66
CA THR A 129 5.27 -7.56 3.45
C THR A 129 5.47 -8.06 2.04
N ASN A 130 6.18 -9.17 1.88
CA ASN A 130 6.40 -9.75 0.56
C ASN A 130 5.17 -10.51 0.04
N ALA A 131 5.21 -10.92 -1.22
CA ALA A 131 4.12 -11.64 -1.87
C ALA A 131 3.71 -12.92 -1.10
N ILE A 132 4.66 -13.75 -0.63
CA ILE A 132 4.34 -14.94 0.20
C ILE A 132 3.50 -14.55 1.43
N GLN A 133 3.89 -13.49 2.14
CA GLN A 133 3.18 -13.04 3.34
C GLN A 133 1.78 -12.51 2.99
N LEU A 134 1.60 -11.82 1.87
CA LEU A 134 0.29 -11.40 1.37
C LEU A 134 -0.63 -12.60 1.10
N GLY A 135 -0.10 -13.67 0.51
CA GLY A 135 -0.86 -14.91 0.28
C GLY A 135 -1.25 -15.63 1.57
N LYS A 136 -0.41 -15.53 2.62
CA LYS A 136 -0.62 -16.15 3.95
C LYS A 136 -1.38 -15.26 4.93
N GLY A 137 -2.08 -14.23 4.46
CA GLY A 137 -2.95 -13.39 5.28
C GLY A 137 -2.28 -12.12 5.85
N ALA A 138 -0.97 -11.93 5.68
CA ALA A 138 -0.23 -10.73 6.10
C ALA A 138 -0.59 -10.23 7.51
N ASN A 139 -0.56 -11.11 8.50
CA ASN A 139 -0.99 -10.83 9.89
C ASN A 139 -2.46 -10.38 10.00
N GLY A 140 -3.35 -10.94 9.19
CA GLY A 140 -4.77 -10.61 9.15
C GLY A 140 -5.11 -9.36 8.33
N LEU A 141 -4.16 -8.82 7.56
CA LEU A 141 -4.39 -7.70 6.65
C LEU A 141 -4.97 -8.14 5.31
N THR A 142 -4.71 -9.38 4.90
CA THR A 142 -5.34 -10.01 3.74
C THR A 142 -6.19 -11.20 4.17
N LEU A 143 -7.29 -11.41 3.47
CA LEU A 143 -8.26 -12.47 3.71
C LEU A 143 -8.35 -13.35 2.46
N PRO A 144 -8.36 -14.69 2.60
CA PRO A 144 -8.53 -15.59 1.45
C PRO A 144 -9.90 -15.38 0.79
N ILE A 145 -9.94 -15.53 -0.52
CA ILE A 145 -11.16 -15.51 -1.33
C ILE A 145 -11.58 -16.95 -1.61
N GLY A 146 -12.84 -17.29 -1.33
CA GLY A 146 -13.34 -18.66 -1.47
C GLY A 146 -12.86 -19.54 -0.33
N ASP A 147 -12.44 -20.76 -0.64
CA ASP A 147 -11.92 -21.75 0.31
C ASP A 147 -10.43 -21.55 0.66
N GLY A 148 -9.77 -20.58 0.00
CA GLY A 148 -8.34 -20.31 0.17
C GLY A 148 -7.42 -21.35 -0.47
N SER A 149 -7.96 -22.26 -1.28
CA SER A 149 -7.18 -23.25 -2.01
C SER A 149 -6.45 -22.60 -3.21
N PRO A 150 -5.22 -23.01 -3.52
CA PRO A 150 -4.57 -22.64 -4.77
C PRO A 150 -5.42 -23.02 -5.98
N MET A 151 -5.47 -22.14 -6.97
CA MET A 151 -6.13 -22.41 -8.24
C MET A 151 -5.35 -21.83 -9.40
N PRO A 152 -5.49 -22.37 -10.62
CA PRO A 152 -4.93 -21.73 -11.81
C PRO A 152 -5.48 -20.31 -11.93
N MET A 153 -4.60 -19.34 -12.19
CA MET A 153 -5.00 -17.93 -12.34
C MET A 153 -6.14 -17.73 -13.34
N ARG A 154 -6.10 -18.44 -14.48
CA ARG A 154 -7.18 -18.46 -15.50
C ARG A 154 -8.54 -18.97 -14.99
N ALA A 155 -8.56 -19.73 -13.90
CA ALA A 155 -9.77 -20.25 -13.27
C ALA A 155 -10.32 -19.31 -12.18
N ALA A 156 -9.66 -18.18 -11.92
CA ALA A 156 -10.11 -17.17 -10.98
C ALA A 156 -11.42 -16.53 -11.44
N GLN A 157 -12.54 -17.12 -11.01
CA GLN A 157 -13.88 -16.59 -11.22
C GLN A 157 -14.33 -15.83 -9.96
N ASN A 158 -15.30 -14.92 -10.09
CA ASN A 158 -15.87 -14.13 -8.99
C ASN A 158 -14.89 -13.19 -8.26
N VAL A 159 -13.77 -12.83 -8.89
CA VAL A 159 -12.88 -11.77 -8.41
C VAL A 159 -13.50 -10.38 -8.59
N ARG A 160 -13.28 -9.49 -7.62
CA ARG A 160 -13.70 -8.09 -7.66
C ARG A 160 -12.50 -7.18 -7.86
N PRO A 161 -12.63 -6.03 -8.53
CA PRO A 161 -11.52 -5.07 -8.67
C PRO A 161 -10.86 -4.78 -7.32
N GLY A 162 -9.54 -4.80 -7.21
CA GLY A 162 -8.79 -4.67 -5.95
C GLY A 162 -8.51 -5.99 -5.23
N ASP A 163 -9.08 -7.10 -5.66
CA ASP A 163 -8.65 -8.44 -5.21
C ASP A 163 -7.27 -8.76 -5.77
N LEU A 164 -6.49 -9.54 -5.02
CA LEU A 164 -5.11 -9.87 -5.33
C LEU A 164 -4.98 -11.34 -5.71
N ALA A 165 -4.06 -11.63 -6.62
CA ALA A 165 -3.62 -12.97 -6.93
C ALA A 165 -2.15 -13.10 -6.57
N VAL A 166 -1.84 -14.02 -5.66
CA VAL A 166 -0.48 -14.28 -5.19
C VAL A 166 -0.07 -15.65 -5.69
N THR A 167 1.01 -15.74 -6.47
CA THR A 167 1.58 -17.04 -6.89
C THR A 167 1.85 -17.95 -5.69
N THR A 168 1.66 -19.26 -5.80
CA THR A 168 1.91 -20.20 -4.68
C THR A 168 3.38 -20.27 -4.26
N SER A 169 4.30 -20.05 -5.20
CA SER A 169 5.72 -19.80 -4.92
C SER A 169 5.93 -18.53 -4.09
N GLY A 170 4.97 -17.61 -4.15
CA GLY A 170 5.00 -16.24 -3.64
C GLY A 170 6.14 -15.41 -4.19
N SER A 171 6.57 -15.72 -5.41
CA SER A 171 7.53 -14.92 -6.17
C SER A 171 6.89 -13.68 -6.78
N HIS A 172 5.56 -13.67 -6.94
CA HIS A 172 4.84 -12.63 -7.67
C HIS A 172 3.41 -12.41 -7.14
N VAL A 173 2.92 -11.17 -7.29
CA VAL A 173 1.57 -10.75 -6.91
C VAL A 173 1.02 -9.74 -7.92
N LEU A 174 -0.30 -9.82 -8.14
CA LEU A 174 -1.05 -8.98 -9.05
C LEU A 174 -2.30 -8.48 -8.37
N ALA A 175 -2.81 -7.34 -8.85
CA ALA A 175 -4.10 -6.83 -8.45
C ALA A 175 -5.07 -6.78 -9.64
N TYR A 176 -6.31 -7.19 -9.41
CA TYR A 176 -7.35 -7.15 -10.42
C TYR A 176 -7.88 -5.73 -10.58
N LEU A 177 -7.92 -5.19 -11.80
CA LEU A 177 -8.47 -3.86 -12.08
C LEU A 177 -9.95 -3.91 -12.51
N GLY A 178 -10.50 -5.11 -12.75
CA GLY A 178 -11.79 -5.27 -13.41
C GLY A 178 -11.66 -5.47 -14.92
N ASN A 179 -12.76 -5.89 -15.56
CA ASN A 179 -12.82 -6.12 -17.01
C ASN A 179 -11.70 -7.04 -17.54
N GLN A 180 -11.38 -8.11 -16.81
CA GLN A 180 -10.30 -9.07 -17.15
C GLN A 180 -8.88 -8.47 -17.16
N ARG A 181 -8.70 -7.22 -16.72
CA ARG A 181 -7.40 -6.55 -16.63
C ARG A 181 -6.78 -6.72 -15.25
N TRP A 182 -5.48 -6.94 -15.23
CA TRP A 182 -4.66 -7.05 -14.03
C TRP A 182 -3.49 -6.10 -14.12
N ILE A 183 -3.00 -5.64 -12.98
CA ILE A 183 -1.78 -4.82 -12.91
C ILE A 183 -0.72 -5.56 -12.12
N GLU A 184 0.52 -5.47 -12.61
CA GLU A 184 1.68 -6.10 -12.02
C GLU A 184 2.93 -5.25 -12.20
N ALA A 185 3.89 -5.36 -11.28
CA ALA A 185 5.23 -4.85 -11.48
C ALA A 185 6.11 -6.03 -11.92
N ASP A 186 6.46 -6.06 -13.21
CA ASP A 186 7.13 -7.21 -13.82
C ASP A 186 8.66 -6.99 -13.90
N PRO A 187 9.49 -7.86 -13.29
CA PRO A 187 10.95 -7.78 -13.43
C PRO A 187 11.45 -8.01 -14.87
N ASP A 188 10.76 -8.82 -15.67
CA ASP A 188 11.18 -9.18 -17.04
C ASP A 188 10.92 -8.03 -18.02
N VAL A 189 9.81 -7.31 -17.83
CA VAL A 189 9.49 -6.09 -18.61
C VAL A 189 10.07 -4.82 -17.96
N ALA A 190 10.62 -4.95 -16.75
CA ALA A 190 11.28 -3.91 -15.97
C ALA A 190 10.42 -2.67 -15.62
N HIS A 191 9.10 -2.79 -15.68
CA HIS A 191 8.14 -1.76 -15.28
C HIS A 191 6.77 -2.34 -14.88
N VAL A 192 5.92 -1.49 -14.32
CA VAL A 192 4.52 -1.79 -14.02
C VAL A 192 3.71 -1.72 -15.29
N GLN A 193 2.89 -2.74 -15.54
CA GLN A 193 2.07 -2.84 -16.73
C GLN A 193 0.68 -3.39 -16.39
N ILE A 194 -0.28 -3.06 -17.23
CA ILE A 194 -1.61 -3.65 -17.23
C ILE A 194 -1.65 -4.79 -18.25
N VAL A 195 -2.01 -5.99 -17.79
CA VAL A 195 -2.03 -7.21 -18.60
C VAL A 195 -3.42 -7.85 -18.63
N ASP A 196 -3.69 -8.53 -19.74
CA ASP A 196 -4.80 -9.48 -19.83
C ASP A 196 -4.31 -10.86 -19.36
N LEU A 197 -5.17 -11.57 -18.65
CA LEU A 197 -4.94 -12.95 -18.20
C LEU A 197 -4.59 -13.89 -19.35
N ASN A 198 -5.11 -13.67 -20.54
CA ASN A 198 -4.84 -14.54 -21.68
C ASN A 198 -3.41 -14.36 -22.24
N THR A 199 -2.78 -13.23 -21.93
CA THR A 199 -1.45 -12.87 -22.44
C THR A 199 -0.35 -12.94 -21.39
N SER A 200 -0.70 -12.96 -20.10
CA SER A 200 0.30 -12.91 -19.02
C SER A 200 1.01 -14.26 -18.83
N PRO A 201 2.35 -14.28 -18.66
CA PRO A 201 3.12 -15.52 -18.45
C PRO A 201 2.67 -16.35 -17.25
N ILE A 202 2.04 -15.71 -16.25
CA ILE A 202 1.58 -16.36 -15.02
C ILE A 202 0.20 -16.99 -15.15
N ALA A 203 -0.48 -16.86 -16.28
CA ALA A 203 -1.87 -17.30 -16.44
C ALA A 203 -2.09 -18.80 -16.13
N GLY A 204 -1.05 -19.61 -16.37
CA GLY A 204 -1.01 -21.04 -16.06
C GLY A 204 -0.53 -21.39 -14.66
N GLN A 205 -0.03 -20.42 -13.89
CA GLN A 205 0.47 -20.66 -12.53
C GLN A 205 -0.68 -20.77 -11.53
N GLU A 206 -0.43 -21.53 -10.46
CA GLU A 206 -1.33 -21.57 -9.32
C GLU A 206 -1.17 -20.31 -8.47
N VAL A 207 -2.30 -19.73 -8.09
CA VAL A 207 -2.39 -18.54 -7.27
C VAL A 207 -3.33 -18.76 -6.09
N LEU A 208 -3.03 -18.07 -5.00
CA LEU A 208 -3.93 -17.82 -3.89
C LEU A 208 -4.62 -16.49 -4.15
N LEU A 209 -5.95 -16.52 -4.20
CA LEU A 209 -6.75 -15.31 -4.27
C LEU A 209 -6.96 -14.75 -2.86
N VAL A 210 -6.57 -13.50 -2.66
CA VAL A 210 -6.72 -12.81 -1.38
C VAL A 210 -7.28 -11.40 -1.60
N ALA A 211 -7.97 -10.85 -0.61
CA ALA A 211 -8.41 -9.47 -0.61
C ALA A 211 -7.86 -8.74 0.61
N TRP A 212 -7.58 -7.46 0.47
CA TRP A 212 -7.35 -6.62 1.64
C TRP A 212 -8.58 -6.62 2.56
N ARG A 213 -8.36 -6.71 3.88
CA ARG A 213 -9.43 -6.76 4.88
C ARG A 213 -10.40 -5.58 4.78
N TRP A 214 -9.89 -4.40 4.43
CA TRP A 214 -10.69 -3.17 4.35
C TRP A 214 -11.61 -3.11 3.13
N LEU A 215 -11.42 -4.02 2.17
CA LEU A 215 -12.25 -4.12 0.97
C LEU A 215 -13.39 -5.15 1.14
N ARG A 216 -13.53 -5.76 2.33
CA ARG A 216 -14.50 -6.82 2.62
C ARG A 216 -15.60 -6.38 3.56
#